data_AF-A0A937IIQ1-F1
#
_entry.id   AF-A0A937IIQ1-F1
#
_cell.length_a   1.000
_cell.length_b   1.000
_cell.length_c   1.000
_cell.angle_alpha   90.00
_cell.angle_beta   90.00
_cell.angle_gamma   90.00
#
_symmetry.space_group_name_H-M   'P 1'
#
loop_
_entity.id
_entity.type
_entity.pdbx_description
1 polymer ?
#
loop_
_entity_poly.entity_id
_entity_poly.type
_entity_poly.pdbx_seq_one_letter_code
_entity_poly.pdbx_strand_id
1 'polypeptide(L)' 'MNFWDKIFLKGIKKFPYGSLQIEWPDGKSQKIDAIHKGPNAKLKIVDSNVVREIIQGGSIKFAELYISKRIITNNLTNLM' A
#
# COMPACT_ATOMS: atom_id res chain seq x y z
N MET A 1 8.65 -4.51 10.44
CA MET A 1 7.55 -5.17 9.72
C MET A 1 6.80 -6.08 10.68
N ASN A 2 5.56 -5.71 11.01
CA ASN A 2 4.70 -6.40 11.98
C ASN A 2 3.87 -7.51 11.31
N PHE A 3 2.97 -8.15 12.08
CA PHE A 3 2.08 -9.21 11.57
C PHE A 3 1.15 -8.72 10.44
N TRP A 4 0.58 -7.52 10.58
CA TRP A 4 -0.33 -6.94 9.60
C TRP A 4 0.37 -6.60 8.28
N ASP A 5 1.58 -6.05 8.35
CA ASP A 5 2.43 -5.77 7.18
C ASP A 5 2.67 -7.04 6.37
N LYS A 6 2.93 -8.17 7.04
CA LYS A 6 3.14 -9.47 6.39
C LYS A 6 1.88 -9.96 5.66
N ILE A 7 0.70 -9.82 6.28
CA ILE A 7 -0.57 -10.18 5.65
C ILE A 7 -0.82 -9.31 4.42
N PHE A 8 -0.67 -8.00 4.56
CA PHE A 8 -0.86 -7.03 3.50
C PHE A 8 0.03 -7.35 2.29
N LEU A 9 1.31 -7.61 2.55
CA LEU A 9 2.25 -7.98 1.50
C LEU A 9 1.93 -9.30 0.82
N LYS A 10 1.49 -10.29 1.59
CA LYS A 10 1.05 -11.58 1.02
C LYS A 10 -0.18 -11.40 0.12
N GLY A 11 -1.05 -10.45 0.44
CA GLY A 11 -2.17 -10.05 -0.41
C GLY A 11 -1.70 -9.40 -1.71
N ILE A 12 -0.91 -8.33 -1.62
CA ILE A 12 -0.46 -7.55 -2.79
C ILE A 12 0.38 -8.39 -3.74
N LYS A 13 1.26 -9.27 -3.23
CA LYS A 13 2.10 -10.15 -4.06
C LYS A 13 1.31 -11.12 -4.95
N LYS A 14 0.00 -11.29 -4.71
CA LYS A 14 -0.87 -12.12 -5.55
C LYS A 14 -1.47 -11.35 -6.72
N PHE A 15 -1.29 -10.03 -6.81
CA PHE A 15 -1.85 -9.27 -7.91
C PHE A 15 -1.14 -9.64 -9.24
N PRO A 16 -1.91 -9.94 -10.31
CA PRO A 16 -1.34 -10.42 -11.56
C PRO A 16 -0.77 -9.30 -12.45
N TYR A 17 -1.16 -8.05 -12.23
CA TYR A 17 -0.76 -6.89 -13.05
C TYR A 17 -0.17 -5.75 -12.23
N GLY A 18 0.74 -5.01 -12.86
CA GLY A 18 1.25 -3.75 -12.35
C GLY A 18 2.44 -3.88 -11.40
N SER A 19 2.78 -2.76 -10.79
CA SER A 19 3.88 -2.66 -9.84
C SER A 19 3.54 -1.67 -8.74
N LEU A 20 3.94 -1.99 -7.52
CA LEU A 20 3.71 -1.15 -6.34
C LEU A 20 5.03 -0.93 -5.61
N GLN A 21 5.44 0.32 -5.49
CA GLN A 21 6.51 0.73 -4.59
C GLN A 21 5.91 1.17 -3.25
N ILE A 22 6.30 0.51 -2.17
CA ILE A 22 5.86 0.82 -0.81
C ILE A 22 7.03 1.41 -0.04
N GLU A 23 6.85 2.61 0.51
CA GLU A 23 7.74 3.21 1.52
C GLU A 23 7.11 3.02 2.91
N TRP A 24 7.86 2.38 3.80
CA TRP A 24 7.43 2.06 5.16
C TRP A 24 7.76 3.19 6.14
N PRO A 25 7.12 3.19 7.34
CA PRO A 25 7.41 4.19 8.38
C PRO A 25 8.86 4.23 8.85
N ASP A 26 9.60 3.13 8.70
CA ASP A 26 11.03 3.04 9.04
C ASP A 26 11.94 3.59 7.93
N GLY A 27 11.36 4.21 6.89
CA GLY A 27 12.05 4.75 5.73
C GLY A 27 12.47 3.69 4.71
N LYS A 28 12.24 2.40 4.97
CA LYS A 28 12.58 1.35 4.01
C LYS A 28 11.59 1.36 2.86
N SER A 29 12.13 1.34 1.66
CA SER A 29 11.35 1.17 0.45
C SER A 29 11.46 -0.24 -0.07
N GLN A 30 10.37 -0.78 -0.59
CA GLN A 30 10.35 -2.04 -1.31
C GLN A 30 9.49 -1.91 -2.56
N LYS A 31 9.85 -2.64 -3.61
CA LYS A 31 9.09 -2.71 -4.85
C LYS A 31 8.52 -4.10 -5.01
N ILE A 32 7.27 -4.17 -5.41
CA ILE A 32 6.56 -5.40 -5.73
C ILE A 32 6.17 -5.30 -7.19
N ASP A 33 6.68 -6.21 -8.01
CA ASP A 33 6.36 -6.33 -9.42
C ASP A 33 5.48 -7.55 -9.64
N ALA A 34 4.38 -7.37 -10.37
CA ALA A 34 3.54 -8.47 -10.82
C ALA A 34 4.11 -9.12 -12.09
N ILE A 35 3.53 -10.27 -12.47
CA ILE A 35 3.94 -11.02 -13.67
C ILE A 35 3.69 -10.20 -14.94
N HIS A 36 2.55 -9.51 -15.00
CA HIS A 36 2.15 -8.74 -16.17
C HIS A 36 2.32 -7.23 -15.94
N LYS A 37 2.61 -6.52 -17.04
CA LYS A 37 2.64 -5.05 -17.03
C LYS A 37 1.27 -4.48 -16.67
N GLY A 38 1.27 -3.34 -16.00
CA GLY A 38 0.07 -2.64 -15.55
C GLY A 38 0.41 -1.33 -14.89
N PRO A 39 -0.49 -0.76 -14.07
CA PRO A 39 -0.26 0.48 -13.34
C PRO A 39 1.01 0.43 -12.50
N ASN A 40 1.73 1.55 -12.42
CA ASN A 40 2.87 1.72 -11.52
C ASN A 40 2.49 2.73 -10.45
N ALA A 41 2.34 2.25 -9.23
CA ALA A 41 1.92 3.06 -8.10
C ALA A 41 3.02 3.18 -7.05
N LYS A 42 3.04 4.33 -6.37
CA LYS A 42 3.84 4.56 -5.17
C LYS A 42 2.92 4.78 -3.98
N LEU A 43 3.20 4.12 -2.88
CA LEU A 43 2.44 4.22 -1.64
C LEU A 43 3.42 4.42 -0.48
N LYS A 44 3.31 5.56 0.21
CA LYS A 44 4.03 5.82 1.44
C LYS A 44 3.09 5.66 2.62
N ILE A 45 3.51 4.81 3.56
CA ILE A 45 2.82 4.52 4.80
C ILE A 45 3.51 5.30 5.91
N VAL A 46 2.80 6.22 6.55
CA VAL A 46 3.39 7.18 7.49
C VAL A 46 3.61 6.57 8.87
N ASP A 47 2.73 5.67 9.31
CA ASP A 47 2.83 5.02 10.62
C ASP A 47 2.43 3.54 10.60
N SER A 48 2.77 2.83 11.66
CA SER A 48 2.65 1.36 11.75
C SER A 48 1.22 0.84 11.91
N ASN A 49 0.24 1.70 12.21
CA ASN A 49 -1.16 1.30 12.39
C ASN A 49 -1.94 1.32 11.08
N VAL A 50 -1.49 2.09 10.08
CA VAL A 50 -2.14 2.25 8.77
C VAL A 50 -2.53 0.92 8.13
N VAL A 51 -1.62 -0.05 8.07
CA VAL A 51 -1.89 -1.34 7.41
C VAL A 51 -3.00 -2.11 8.11
N ARG A 52 -2.98 -2.15 9.45
CA ARG A 52 -4.02 -2.79 10.25
C ARG A 52 -5.37 -2.13 9.99
N GLU A 53 -5.40 -0.79 10.00
CA GLU A 53 -6.60 -0.02 9.75
C GLU A 53 -7.18 -0.29 8.36
N ILE A 54 -6.34 -0.29 7.30
CA ILE A 54 -6.78 -0.63 5.94
C ILE A 54 -7.41 -2.02 5.88
N ILE A 55 -6.76 -3.03 6.48
CA ILE A 55 -7.29 -4.41 6.44
C ILE A 55 -8.64 -4.51 7.16
N GLN A 56 -8.83 -3.78 8.26
CA GLN A 56 -10.05 -3.84 9.06
C GLN A 56 -11.19 -2.98 8.49
N GLY A 57 -10.88 -1.84 7.90
CA GLY A 57 -11.88 -0.87 7.42
C GLY A 57 -12.01 -0.75 5.90
N GLY A 58 -11.25 -1.54 5.15
CA GLY A 58 -11.34 -1.64 3.69
C GLY A 58 -11.11 -0.32 2.96
N SER A 59 -11.87 -0.12 1.87
CA SER A 59 -11.74 1.03 0.97
C SER A 59 -12.11 2.35 1.63
N ILE A 60 -13.11 2.38 2.52
CA ILE A 60 -13.51 3.58 3.26
C ILE A 60 -12.35 4.04 4.13
N LYS A 61 -11.77 3.12 4.91
CA LYS A 61 -10.63 3.46 5.77
C LYS A 61 -9.40 3.87 4.98
N PHE A 62 -9.16 3.25 3.82
CA PHE A 62 -8.09 3.68 2.92
C PHE A 62 -8.29 5.15 2.48
N ALA A 63 -9.52 5.53 2.08
CA ALA A 63 -9.83 6.91 1.70
C ALA A 63 -9.64 7.89 2.86
N GLU A 64 -10.10 7.55 4.07
CA GLU A 64 -9.90 8.36 5.28
C GLU A 64 -8.41 8.59 5.57
N LEU A 65 -7.60 7.53 5.48
CA LEU A 65 -6.16 7.60 5.73
C LEU A 65 -5.40 8.39 4.67
N TYR A 66 -5.87 8.36 3.41
CA TYR A 66 -5.36 9.22 2.35
C TYR A 66 -5.68 10.69 2.63
N ILE A 67 -6.94 11.01 2.96
CA ILE A 67 -7.37 12.37 3.31
C ILE A 67 -6.60 12.90 4.51
N SER A 68 -6.35 12.06 5.52
CA SER A 68 -5.60 12.41 6.72
C SER A 68 -4.07 12.43 6.51
N LYS A 69 -3.58 12.25 5.27
CA LYS A 69 -2.15 12.19 4.91
C LYS A 69 -1.35 11.12 5.65
N ARG A 70 -2.01 10.07 6.16
CA ARG A 70 -1.33 8.89 6.75
C ARG A 70 -0.97 7.86 5.67
N ILE A 71 -1.63 7.95 4.53
CA ILE A 71 -1.25 7.33 3.26
C ILE A 71 -0.93 8.44 2.27
N ILE A 72 0.23 8.35 1.62
CA ILE A 72 0.65 9.34 0.63
C ILE A 72 0.97 8.61 -0.68
N THR A 73 0.48 9.14 -1.79
CA THR A 73 0.78 8.66 -3.13
C THR A 73 0.94 9.85 -4.07
N ASN A 74 1.72 9.69 -5.13
CA ASN A 74 1.89 10.68 -6.17
C ASN A 74 0.77 10.63 -7.22
N ASN A 75 0.10 9.48 -7.37
CA ASN A 75 -0.99 9.30 -8.32
C ASN A 75 -1.99 8.28 -7.76
N LEU A 76 -3.09 8.79 -7.19
CA LEU A 76 -4.15 7.97 -6.60
C LEU A 76 -4.85 7.08 -7.65
N THR A 77 -4.97 7.54 -8.90
CA THR A 77 -5.58 6.77 -9.99
C THR A 77 -4.84 5.46 -10.26
N ASN A 78 -3.51 5.42 -10.04
CA ASN A 78 -2.74 4.19 -10.22
C ASN A 78 -2.99 3.14 -9.12
N LEU A 79 -3.73 3.49 -8.06
CA LEU A 79 -4.11 2.61 -6.95
C LEU A 79 -5.59 2.17 -7.01
N MET A 80 -6.35 2.61 -8.00
CA MET A 80 -7.77 2.30 -8.20
C MET A 80 -7.99 1.20 -9.24
#